data_AF-A0A7S1H9C0-F1
#
_entry.id   AF-A0A7S1H9C0-F1
#
_cell.length_a   1.000
_cell.length_b   1.000
_cell.length_c   1.000
_cell.angle_alpha   90.00
_cell.angle_beta   90.00
_cell.angle_gamma   90.00
#
_symmetry.space_group_name_H-M   'P 1'
#
loop_
_entity.id
_entity.type
_entity.pdbx_description
1 polymer ?
#
loop_
_entity_poly.entity_id
_entity_poly.type
_entity_poly.pdbx_seq_one_letter_code
_entity_poly.pdbx_strand_id
1 'polypeptide(L)'
;ADLRNQIAFVTEGDDTALFDHGIASIDSTTRRAQKAFNRWLELPEDEKTPALLVDMLGFDYFTLLDHLTIARSRRHIEKYYGIEETGRFPSRLRPINIKADVDRAGEFRPIKEINLEIRRLKLASYAPLRYVKDGRLAAYDQKYSTAIRGG
;
A
#
# COMPACT_ATOMS: atom_id res chain seq x y z
N ALA A 1 12.84 8.12 -4.44
CA ALA A 1 13.00 9.44 -3.78
C ALA A 1 13.24 9.29 -2.28
N ASP A 2 12.44 8.48 -1.59
CA ASP A 2 12.53 8.29 -0.12
C ASP A 2 13.82 7.57 0.33
N LEU A 3 14.18 6.45 -0.29
CA LEU A 3 15.32 5.62 0.14
C LEU A 3 16.69 6.31 0.06
N ARG A 4 16.97 7.07 -1.02
CA ARG A 4 18.23 7.82 -1.15
C ARG A 4 18.38 8.87 -0.05
N ASN A 5 17.28 9.55 0.30
CA ASN A 5 17.28 10.51 1.38
C ASN A 5 17.46 9.81 2.73
N GLN A 6 16.81 8.67 2.97
CA GLN A 6 17.02 7.88 4.18
C GLN A 6 18.49 7.44 4.34
N ILE A 7 19.11 6.96 3.27
CA ILE A 7 20.52 6.59 3.25
C ILE A 7 21.39 7.81 3.59
N ALA A 8 21.15 8.95 2.94
CA ALA A 8 21.88 10.19 3.21
C ALA A 8 21.71 10.68 4.66
N PHE A 9 20.55 10.47 5.28
CA PHE A 9 20.34 10.77 6.70
C PHE A 9 21.14 9.85 7.61
N VAL A 10 21.15 8.54 7.35
CA VAL A 10 21.87 7.56 8.18
C VAL A 10 23.38 7.75 8.08
N THR A 11 23.88 8.16 6.91
CA THR A 11 25.31 8.38 6.68
C THR A 11 25.75 9.83 6.86
N GLU A 12 24.88 10.69 7.38
CA GLU A 12 25.13 12.13 7.59
C GLU A 12 25.64 12.87 6.34
N GLY A 13 25.31 12.35 5.14
CA GLY A 13 25.78 12.87 3.86
C GLY A 13 27.23 12.49 3.49
N ASP A 14 27.92 11.69 4.30
CA ASP A 14 29.23 11.14 3.95
C ASP A 14 29.08 9.96 2.97
N ASP A 15 29.63 10.13 1.76
CA ASP A 15 29.60 9.14 0.69
C ASP A 15 30.47 7.90 0.98
N THR A 16 31.44 8.05 1.87
CA THR A 16 32.44 7.04 2.22
C THR A 16 32.18 6.36 3.56
N ALA A 17 31.08 6.69 4.24
CA ALA A 17 30.74 6.18 5.57
C ALA A 17 30.73 4.64 5.69
N LEU A 18 30.59 3.92 4.58
CA LEU A 18 30.55 2.45 4.52
C LEU A 18 31.77 1.84 3.81
N PHE A 19 32.87 2.58 3.69
CA PHE A 19 34.09 2.12 3.05
C PHE A 19 34.64 0.84 3.70
N ASP A 20 34.71 0.81 5.04
CA ASP A 20 35.16 -0.34 5.82
C ASP A 20 34.22 -1.56 5.71
N HIS A 21 33.00 -1.33 5.22
CA HIS A 21 31.99 -2.35 4.96
C HIS A 21 31.96 -2.79 3.48
N GLY A 22 32.99 -2.45 2.71
CA GLY A 22 33.16 -2.87 1.31
C GLY A 22 32.39 -2.03 0.30
N ILE A 23 31.84 -0.87 0.71
CA ILE A 23 31.10 0.03 -0.18
C ILE A 23 31.95 1.28 -0.40
N ALA A 24 32.63 1.33 -1.54
CA ALA A 24 33.55 2.42 -1.86
C ALA A 24 32.86 3.79 -1.99
N SER A 25 31.60 3.82 -2.46
CA SER A 25 30.81 5.04 -2.58
C SER A 25 29.31 4.72 -2.59
N ILE A 26 28.58 5.35 -1.68
CA ILE A 26 27.14 5.17 -1.50
C ILE A 26 26.36 5.77 -2.68
N ASP A 27 26.73 6.96 -3.16
CA ASP A 27 26.11 7.62 -4.31
C ASP A 27 26.30 6.81 -5.58
N SER A 28 27.53 6.34 -5.85
CA SER A 28 27.78 5.51 -7.03
C SER A 28 26.98 4.20 -7.00
N THR A 29 26.86 3.58 -5.83
CA THR A 29 26.14 2.33 -5.62
C THR A 29 24.63 2.52 -5.78
N THR A 30 24.05 3.55 -5.16
CA THR A 30 22.62 3.89 -5.28
C THR A 30 22.25 4.33 -6.71
N ARG A 31 23.12 5.08 -7.39
CA ARG A 31 22.92 5.51 -8.79
C ARG A 31 22.95 4.33 -9.75
N ARG A 32 23.87 3.38 -9.59
CA ARG A 32 23.92 2.14 -10.38
C ARG A 32 22.64 1.33 -10.19
N ALA A 33 22.22 1.14 -8.95
CA ALA A 33 20.98 0.43 -8.61
C ALA A 33 19.73 1.11 -9.21
N GLN A 34 19.63 2.44 -9.14
CA GLN A 34 18.52 3.17 -9.76
C GLN A 34 18.49 2.99 -11.27
N LYS A 35 19.65 2.99 -11.94
CA LYS A 35 19.74 2.76 -13.39
C LYS A 35 19.31 1.33 -13.75
N ALA A 36 19.74 0.33 -12.97
CA ALA A 36 19.34 -1.05 -13.15
C ALA A 36 17.82 -1.24 -12.95
N PHE A 37 17.25 -0.62 -11.92
CA PHE A 37 15.81 -0.62 -11.67
C PHE A 37 15.01 0.02 -12.81
N ASN A 38 15.45 1.18 -13.31
CA ASN A 38 14.80 1.83 -14.44
C ASN A 38 14.84 0.95 -15.70
N ARG A 39 15.99 0.31 -15.98
CA ARG A 39 16.11 -0.64 -17.09
C ARG A 39 15.17 -1.83 -16.91
N TRP A 40 15.01 -2.34 -15.68
CA TRP A 40 14.08 -3.42 -15.39
C TRP A 40 12.62 -3.00 -15.61
N LEU A 41 12.24 -1.76 -15.29
CA LEU A 41 10.90 -1.22 -15.57
C LEU A 41 10.57 -1.12 -17.06
N GLU A 42 11.59 -0.94 -17.91
CA GLU A 42 11.46 -0.87 -19.37
C GLU A 42 11.33 -2.26 -20.03
N LEU A 43 11.56 -3.35 -19.29
CA LEU A 43 11.41 -4.70 -19.83
C LEU A 43 9.95 -5.03 -20.18
N PRO A 44 9.70 -6.04 -21.04
CA PRO A 44 8.39 -6.65 -21.21
C PRO A 44 7.84 -7.24 -19.90
N GLU A 45 6.52 -7.22 -19.69
CA GLU A 45 5.89 -7.72 -18.44
C GLU A 45 6.20 -9.19 -18.14
N ASP A 46 6.39 -10.01 -19.16
CA ASP A 46 6.77 -11.42 -19.07
C ASP A 46 8.22 -11.62 -18.57
N GLU A 47 9.08 -10.63 -18.76
CA GLU A 47 10.48 -10.64 -18.32
C GLU A 47 10.68 -9.94 -16.97
N LYS A 48 9.72 -9.13 -16.50
CA LYS A 48 9.75 -8.40 -15.21
C LYS A 48 9.62 -9.31 -13.99
N THR A 49 10.58 -10.21 -13.82
CA THR A 49 10.63 -11.08 -12.65
C THR A 49 11.41 -10.43 -11.50
N PRO A 50 11.01 -10.67 -10.24
CA PRO A 50 11.78 -10.22 -9.07
C PRO A 50 13.20 -10.78 -9.02
N ALA A 51 13.41 -12.01 -9.52
CA ALA A 51 14.73 -12.64 -9.55
C ALA A 51 15.69 -11.86 -10.48
N LEU A 52 15.23 -11.50 -11.67
CA LEU A 52 16.02 -10.70 -12.60
C LEU A 52 16.35 -9.31 -12.04
N LEU A 53 15.40 -8.68 -11.33
CA LEU A 53 15.67 -7.40 -10.67
C LEU A 53 16.82 -7.52 -9.65
N VAL A 54 16.80 -8.58 -8.83
CA VAL A 54 17.85 -8.83 -7.84
C VAL A 54 19.20 -8.99 -8.52
N ASP A 55 19.28 -9.77 -9.60
CA ASP A 55 20.52 -9.96 -10.36
C ASP A 55 21.02 -8.64 -10.97
N MET A 56 20.11 -7.78 -11.45
CA MET A 56 20.45 -6.50 -12.08
C MET A 56 20.93 -5.43 -11.08
N LEU A 57 20.42 -5.42 -9.85
CA LEU A 57 20.78 -4.42 -8.83
C LEU A 57 22.24 -4.58 -8.35
N GLY A 58 22.79 -5.79 -8.44
CA GLY A 58 24.17 -6.10 -8.06
C GLY A 58 24.37 -6.22 -6.54
N PHE A 59 25.44 -6.94 -6.16
CA PHE A 59 25.72 -7.30 -4.76
C PHE A 59 25.98 -6.08 -3.87
N ASP A 60 26.74 -5.08 -4.34
CA ASP A 60 27.10 -3.88 -3.56
C ASP A 60 25.87 -3.14 -3.01
N TYR A 61 24.78 -3.09 -3.77
CA TYR A 61 23.55 -2.43 -3.34
C TYR A 61 22.81 -3.24 -2.27
N PHE A 62 22.88 -4.57 -2.32
CA PHE A 62 22.35 -5.40 -1.24
C PHE A 62 23.17 -5.23 0.02
N THR A 63 24.49 -5.23 -0.06
CA THR A 63 25.39 -4.98 1.08
C THR A 63 25.10 -3.61 1.70
N LEU A 64 24.87 -2.58 0.87
CA LEU A 64 24.48 -1.24 1.33
C LEU A 64 23.18 -1.26 2.12
N LEU A 65 22.14 -1.87 1.56
CA LEU A 65 20.89 -2.04 2.29
C LEU A 65 21.08 -2.95 3.49
N ASP A 66 21.99 -3.91 3.45
CA ASP A 66 22.23 -4.83 4.55
C ASP A 66 22.69 -4.07 5.80
N HIS A 67 23.66 -3.17 5.61
CA HIS A 67 24.22 -2.35 6.67
C HIS A 67 23.27 -1.26 7.19
N LEU A 68 22.38 -0.75 6.33
CA LEU A 68 21.50 0.37 6.68
C LEU A 68 20.08 -0.04 7.09
N THR A 69 19.64 -1.24 6.70
CA THR A 69 18.26 -1.68 6.97
C THR A 69 18.16 -2.28 8.37
N ILE A 70 17.66 -1.48 9.31
CA ILE A 70 17.31 -1.89 10.67
C ILE A 70 16.16 -2.92 10.67
N ALA A 71 15.31 -2.93 9.63
CA ALA A 71 14.13 -3.79 9.54
C ALA A 71 14.33 -4.99 8.59
N ARG A 72 14.62 -6.17 9.15
CA ARG A 72 14.64 -7.44 8.41
C ARG A 72 13.37 -8.23 8.65
N SER A 73 12.82 -8.83 7.59
CA SER A 73 11.71 -9.77 7.76
C SER A 73 12.17 -11.01 8.53
N ARG A 74 11.28 -11.62 9.32
CA ARG A 74 11.58 -12.86 10.07
C ARG A 74 12.13 -13.96 9.16
N ARG A 75 11.50 -14.14 7.99
CA ARG A 75 11.96 -15.10 6.96
C ARG A 75 13.37 -14.80 6.46
N HIS A 76 13.73 -13.52 6.33
CA HIS A 76 15.06 -13.12 5.87
C HIS A 76 16.12 -13.42 6.95
N ILE A 77 15.81 -13.13 8.22
CA ILE A 77 16.68 -13.49 9.34
C ILE A 77 16.87 -15.01 9.42
N GLU A 78 15.77 -15.77 9.42
CA GLU A 78 15.79 -17.24 9.49
C GLU A 78 16.58 -17.88 8.34
N LYS A 79 16.49 -17.34 7.12
CA LYS A 79 17.13 -17.91 5.93
C LYS A 79 18.62 -17.57 5.81
N TYR A 80 19.02 -16.35 6.15
CA TYR A 80 20.35 -15.83 5.81
C TYR A 80 21.29 -15.68 7.01
N TYR A 81 20.76 -15.52 8.22
CA TYR A 81 21.57 -15.36 9.45
C TYR A 81 21.41 -16.56 10.41
N GLY A 82 20.36 -17.36 10.23
CA GLY A 82 20.04 -18.47 11.10
C GLY A 82 19.41 -18.02 12.42
N ILE A 83 19.02 -19.00 13.23
CA ILE A 83 18.32 -18.82 14.52
C ILE A 83 19.07 -19.45 15.69
N GLU A 84 20.33 -19.86 15.49
CA GLU A 84 21.08 -20.57 16.53
C GLU A 84 21.44 -19.68 17.73
N GLU A 85 21.83 -18.42 17.50
CA GLU A 85 22.13 -17.48 18.59
C GLU A 85 20.87 -16.79 19.15
N THR A 86 19.86 -16.53 18.31
CA THR A 86 18.71 -15.67 18.65
C THR A 86 17.46 -16.46 19.06
N GLY A 87 17.38 -17.76 18.78
CA GLY A 87 16.20 -18.58 19.01
C GLY A 87 15.05 -18.29 18.01
N ARG A 88 13.79 -18.52 18.42
CA ARG A 88 12.61 -18.36 17.53
C ARG A 88 11.90 -17.03 17.74
N PHE A 89 11.39 -16.45 16.66
CA PHE A 89 10.53 -15.27 16.75
C PHE A 89 9.22 -15.56 17.50
N PRO A 90 8.70 -14.61 18.30
CA PRO A 90 7.46 -14.79 19.03
C PRO A 90 6.27 -14.92 18.09
N SER A 91 5.31 -15.77 18.45
CA SER A 91 4.05 -15.93 17.72
C SER A 91 3.26 -14.62 17.76
N ARG A 92 2.89 -14.11 16.57
CA ARG A 92 2.04 -12.92 16.48
C ARG A 92 0.63 -13.30 16.92
N LEU A 93 0.16 -12.72 18.02
CA LEU A 93 -1.22 -12.89 18.44
C LEU A 93 -2.18 -12.27 17.41
N ARG A 94 -3.35 -12.88 17.25
CA ARG A 94 -4.38 -12.32 16.38
C ARG A 94 -4.83 -10.96 16.95
N PRO A 95 -4.98 -9.93 16.11
CA PRO A 95 -5.49 -8.65 16.58
C PRO A 95 -6.89 -8.82 17.15
N ILE A 96 -7.16 -8.18 18.28
CA ILE A 96 -8.50 -8.11 18.87
C ILE A 96 -9.22 -6.92 18.23
N ASN A 97 -10.18 -7.21 17.35
CA ASN A 97 -10.96 -6.17 16.69
C ASN A 97 -11.98 -5.59 17.67
N ILE A 98 -11.73 -4.36 18.14
CA ILE A 98 -12.69 -3.61 18.96
C ILE A 98 -13.57 -2.78 18.01
N LYS A 99 -14.86 -3.14 17.93
CA LYS A 99 -15.86 -2.31 17.26
C LYS A 99 -16.51 -1.41 18.31
N ALA A 100 -15.92 -0.25 18.55
CA ALA A 100 -16.51 0.75 19.43
C ALA A 100 -17.76 1.35 18.77
N ASP A 101 -18.77 1.67 19.59
CA ASP A 101 -19.89 2.48 19.14
C ASP A 101 -19.41 3.92 18.89
N VAL A 102 -20.13 4.63 18.03
CA VAL A 102 -19.80 6.03 17.68
C VAL A 102 -20.13 6.99 18.81
N ASP A 103 -21.07 6.62 19.66
CA ASP A 103 -21.48 7.41 20.82
C ASP A 103 -21.17 6.66 22.12
N ARG A 104 -20.39 7.31 22.99
CA ARG A 104 -20.04 6.78 24.32
C ARG A 104 -21.12 7.06 25.36
N ALA A 105 -21.94 8.09 25.17
CA ALA A 105 -23.00 8.49 26.09
C ALA A 105 -24.34 7.79 25.81
N GLY A 106 -24.50 7.20 24.62
CA GLY A 106 -25.71 6.49 24.21
C GLY A 106 -26.91 7.41 23.97
N GLU A 107 -26.66 8.69 23.72
CA GLU A 107 -27.65 9.71 23.41
C GLU A 107 -28.11 9.64 21.95
N PHE A 108 -27.27 9.11 21.06
CA PHE A 108 -27.55 8.96 19.64
C PHE A 108 -27.80 7.52 19.23
N ARG A 109 -28.70 7.34 18.25
CA ARG A 109 -28.97 6.03 17.66
C ARG A 109 -27.76 5.51 16.87
N PRO A 110 -27.49 4.20 16.86
CA PRO A 110 -26.43 3.62 16.05
C PRO A 110 -26.57 3.96 14.56
N ILE A 111 -25.44 4.21 13.89
CA ILE A 111 -25.41 4.55 12.44
C ILE A 111 -26.17 3.52 11.60
N LYS A 112 -26.11 2.23 11.98
CA LYS A 112 -26.83 1.15 11.30
C LYS A 112 -28.33 1.38 11.28
N GLU A 113 -28.91 1.83 12.40
CA GLU A 113 -30.34 2.07 12.52
C GLU A 113 -30.76 3.29 11.70
N ILE A 114 -29.97 4.37 11.76
CA ILE A 114 -30.18 5.57 10.94
C ILE A 114 -30.17 5.20 9.45
N ASN A 115 -29.22 4.39 9.00
CA ASN A 115 -29.14 3.94 7.60
C ASN A 115 -30.37 3.11 7.19
N LEU A 116 -30.82 2.20 8.05
CA LEU A 116 -32.06 1.44 7.82
C LEU A 116 -33.28 2.35 7.71
N GLU A 117 -33.36 3.39 8.53
CA GLU A 117 -34.46 4.36 8.50
C GLU A 117 -34.44 5.20 7.22
N ILE A 118 -33.28 5.72 6.82
CA ILE A 118 -33.10 6.44 5.56
C ILE A 118 -33.53 5.57 4.37
N ARG A 119 -33.16 4.29 4.35
CA ARG A 119 -33.57 3.35 3.29
C ARG A 119 -35.08 3.10 3.24
N ARG A 120 -35.80 3.26 4.35
CA ARG A 120 -37.26 3.11 4.39
C ARG A 120 -38.00 4.33 3.86
N LEU A 121 -37.35 5.49 3.81
CA LEU A 121 -37.94 6.70 3.25
C LEU A 121 -38.20 6.51 1.75
N LYS A 122 -39.48 6.65 1.35
CA LYS A 122 -39.87 6.52 -0.06
C LYS A 122 -39.43 7.71 -0.92
N LEU A 123 -39.16 8.87 -0.30
CA LEU A 123 -38.72 10.12 -0.94
C LEU A 123 -39.49 10.43 -2.23
N ALA A 124 -40.82 10.30 -2.18
CA ALA A 124 -41.68 10.33 -3.35
C ALA A 124 -41.54 11.61 -4.19
N SER A 125 -41.34 12.75 -3.53
CA SER A 125 -41.09 14.04 -4.18
C SER A 125 -39.79 14.09 -4.98
N TYR A 126 -38.80 13.26 -4.64
CA TYR A 126 -37.50 13.20 -5.30
C TYR A 126 -37.37 12.03 -6.28
N ALA A 127 -38.30 11.07 -6.24
CA ALA A 127 -38.33 9.92 -7.15
C ALA A 127 -39.73 9.69 -7.75
N PRO A 128 -40.35 10.70 -8.41
CA PRO A 128 -41.71 10.60 -8.94
C PRO A 128 -41.86 9.50 -10.01
N LEU A 129 -40.77 9.15 -10.70
CA LEU A 129 -40.75 8.07 -11.69
C LEU A 129 -41.10 6.70 -11.08
N ARG A 130 -40.91 6.48 -9.77
CA ARG A 130 -41.28 5.22 -9.08
C ARG A 130 -42.78 4.98 -8.98
N TYR A 131 -43.61 5.97 -9.34
CA TYR A 131 -45.06 5.93 -9.30
C TYR A 131 -45.70 5.93 -10.70
N VAL A 132 -44.90 5.87 -11.75
CA VAL A 132 -45.37 5.79 -13.13
C VAL A 132 -45.83 4.36 -13.42
N LYS A 133 -46.99 4.22 -14.08
CA LYS A 133 -47.52 2.92 -14.53
C LYS A 133 -46.47 2.17 -15.37
N ASP A 134 -46.27 0.88 -15.13
CA ASP A 134 -45.18 0.09 -15.72
C ASP A 134 -45.02 0.26 -17.25
N GLY A 135 -46.13 0.22 -17.99
CA GLY A 135 -46.14 0.41 -19.45
C GLY A 135 -45.85 1.84 -19.95
N ARG A 136 -45.64 2.80 -19.05
CA ARG A 136 -45.30 4.20 -19.37
C ARG A 136 -43.92 4.59 -18.88
N LEU A 137 -43.25 3.78 -18.06
CA LEU A 137 -41.93 4.07 -17.49
C LEU A 137 -40.93 4.48 -18.57
N ALA A 138 -40.77 3.69 -19.64
CA ALA A 138 -39.84 3.99 -20.73
C ALA A 138 -40.10 5.35 -21.41
N ALA A 139 -41.38 5.72 -21.58
CA ALA A 139 -41.77 6.98 -22.20
C ALA A 139 -41.50 8.21 -21.31
N TYR A 140 -41.54 8.04 -19.98
CA TYR A 140 -41.20 9.11 -19.03
C TYR A 140 -39.69 9.15 -18.75
N ASP A 141 -39.02 8.00 -18.68
CA ASP A 141 -37.58 7.92 -18.54
C ASP A 141 -36.88 8.62 -19.72
N GLN A 142 -37.31 8.38 -20.96
CA GLN A 142 -36.78 9.06 -22.13
C GLN A 142 -37.02 10.59 -22.13
N LYS A 143 -38.08 11.07 -21.48
CA LYS A 143 -38.44 12.50 -21.45
C LYS A 143 -37.74 13.28 -20.33
N TYR A 144 -37.43 12.62 -19.22
CA TYR A 144 -37.00 13.29 -17.98
C TYR A 144 -35.67 12.78 -17.42
N SER A 145 -35.14 11.67 -17.93
CA SER A 145 -33.81 11.17 -17.54
C SER A 145 -32.74 12.13 -18.06
N THR A 146 -32.13 12.85 -17.14
CA THR A 146 -30.96 13.69 -17.42
C THR A 146 -29.74 12.80 -17.28
N ALA A 147 -29.02 12.56 -18.38
CA ALA A 147 -27.73 11.89 -18.32
C ALA A 147 -26.74 12.80 -17.57
N ILE A 148 -26.59 12.59 -16.27
CA ILE A 148 -25.56 13.26 -15.47
C ILE A 148 -24.22 12.67 -15.90
N ARG A 149 -23.42 13.49 -16.58
CA ARG A 149 -22.07 13.14 -17.01
C ARG A 149 -21.17 13.12 -15.78
N GLY A 150 -20.90 11.94 -15.23
CA GLY A 150 -19.94 11.75 -14.14
C GLY A 150 -20.51 10.97 -12.96
N GLY A 151 -20.45 9.64 -13.08
CA GLY A 151 -20.53 8.68 -11.98
C GLY A 151 -19.66 7.50 -12.38
#